data_AF-A0A849WKC4-F1
#
_entry.id   AF-A0A849WKC4-F1
#
_cell.length_a   1.000
_cell.length_b   1.000
_cell.length_c   1.000
_cell.angle_alpha   90.00
_cell.angle_beta   90.00
_cell.angle_gamma   90.00
#
_symmetry.space_group_name_H-M   'P 1'
#
loop_
_entity.id
_entity.type
_entity.pdbx_description
1 polymer ?
#
loop_
_entity_poly.entity_id
_entity_poly.type
_entity_poly.pdbx_seq_one_letter_code
_entity_poly.pdbx_strand_id
1 'polypeptide(L)'
;MDFCFQLSDEEVTILRSQFATAISNMSRTNPYAFTREGANMLSTVLHTDIAIERSIQIIRAFSEMERLKYGLIEIADQFDACKRMAEISGLKGNQAILTASTLVKKLTGYDPLEILGQKQLTSVPQELHLSPTDIGKILEISSQKVNKQLEEAKLQESFRDAKDKKCWKPTAKGKAFSVLKDTNKKHKDRRPVQQLMWLENVVAILKGCEKQTEFTF
;
A
#
# COMPACT_ATOMS: atom_id res chain seq x y z
N MET A 1 32.78 -2.98 -30.21
CA MET A 1 33.47 -1.76 -29.72
C MET A 1 32.37 -0.75 -29.56
N ASP A 2 31.87 -0.57 -28.33
CA ASP A 2 30.58 0.10 -28.12
C ASP A 2 30.72 1.62 -27.90
N PHE A 3 31.95 2.08 -27.65
CA PHE A 3 32.24 3.47 -27.26
C PHE A 3 33.24 4.18 -28.16
N CYS A 4 33.63 3.57 -29.26
CA CYS A 4 34.46 4.19 -30.29
C CYS A 4 34.02 3.69 -31.67
N PHE A 5 34.32 4.48 -32.68
CA PHE A 5 34.06 4.15 -34.07
C PHE A 5 35.31 4.45 -34.90
N GLN A 6 35.52 3.68 -35.95
CA GLN A 6 36.64 3.90 -36.86
C GLN A 6 36.30 5.04 -37.82
N LEU A 7 37.24 5.94 -38.04
CA LEU A 7 37.06 7.04 -39.00
C LEU A 7 37.13 6.54 -40.45
N SER A 8 36.41 7.22 -41.33
CA SER A 8 36.49 7.04 -42.79
C SER A 8 37.77 7.64 -43.38
N ASP A 9 38.15 7.23 -44.59
CA ASP A 9 39.32 7.75 -45.29
C ASP A 9 39.19 9.27 -45.55
N GLU A 10 37.97 9.72 -45.82
CA GLU A 10 37.63 11.13 -46.01
C GLU A 10 37.84 11.93 -44.72
N GLU A 11 37.35 11.44 -43.57
CA GLU A 11 37.51 12.11 -42.26
C GLU A 11 38.98 12.18 -41.82
N VAL A 12 39.75 11.11 -42.09
CA VAL A 12 41.19 11.06 -41.78
C VAL A 12 41.97 12.09 -42.59
N THR A 13 41.55 12.36 -43.83
CA THR A 13 42.19 13.36 -44.69
C THR A 13 42.07 14.77 -44.10
N ILE A 14 40.97 15.08 -43.41
CA ILE A 14 40.71 16.38 -42.76
C ILE A 14 41.54 16.56 -41.49
N LEU A 15 41.96 15.47 -40.82
CA LEU A 15 42.80 15.53 -39.62
C LEU A 15 44.27 15.89 -39.91
N ARG A 16 44.68 15.97 -41.17
CA ARG A 16 46.04 16.35 -41.57
C ARG A 16 46.18 17.88 -41.57
N SER A 17 46.92 18.41 -40.59
CA SER A 17 47.26 19.84 -40.54
C SER A 17 48.27 20.20 -41.64
N GLN A 18 48.03 21.31 -42.34
CA GLN A 18 48.94 21.85 -43.36
C GLN A 18 50.29 22.30 -42.77
N PHE A 19 50.34 22.56 -41.46
CA PHE A 19 51.52 23.07 -40.76
C PHE A 19 52.22 22.04 -39.86
N ALA A 20 51.58 20.89 -39.63
CA ALA A 20 52.09 19.83 -38.75
C ALA A 20 51.85 18.46 -39.40
N THR A 21 52.72 18.10 -40.34
CA THR A 21 52.70 16.79 -40.99
C THR A 21 53.49 15.79 -40.13
N ALA A 22 52.89 14.64 -39.80
CA ALA A 22 53.59 13.56 -39.14
C ALA A 22 54.80 13.11 -39.99
N ILE A 23 55.98 13.00 -39.37
CA ILE A 23 57.26 12.67 -40.05
C ILE A 23 57.29 11.22 -40.57
N SER A 24 56.32 10.39 -40.17
CA SER A 24 56.20 9.00 -40.55
C SER A 24 54.81 8.70 -41.10
N ASN A 25 54.74 7.79 -42.08
CA ASN A 25 53.52 7.15 -42.60
C ASN A 25 52.85 6.27 -41.51
N MET A 26 52.52 6.86 -40.37
CA MET A 26 52.24 6.17 -39.12
C MET A 26 50.74 5.89 -38.94
N SER A 27 50.25 4.91 -39.68
CA SER A 27 49.23 3.92 -39.26
C SER A 27 48.69 3.24 -40.52
N ARG A 28 48.71 1.90 -40.56
CA ARG A 28 48.17 1.11 -41.69
C ARG A 28 46.64 1.02 -41.68
N THR A 29 46.00 1.51 -40.62
CA THR A 29 44.56 1.43 -40.38
C THR A 29 44.03 2.77 -39.90
N ASN A 30 42.81 3.11 -40.31
CA ASN A 30 42.17 4.34 -39.87
C ASN A 30 42.03 4.37 -38.35
N PRO A 31 42.28 5.54 -37.72
CA PRO A 31 42.19 5.69 -36.28
C PRO A 31 40.74 5.54 -35.80
N TYR A 32 40.60 5.21 -34.52
CA TYR A 32 39.32 5.18 -33.84
C TYR A 32 39.10 6.50 -33.10
N ALA A 33 37.90 7.05 -33.24
CA ALA A 33 37.42 8.18 -32.47
C ALA A 33 36.44 7.72 -31.39
N PHE A 34 36.42 8.43 -30.26
CA PHE A 34 35.46 8.14 -29.21
C PHE A 34 34.05 8.61 -29.59
N THR A 35 33.07 7.79 -29.24
CA THR A 35 31.66 8.21 -29.18
C THR A 35 31.45 9.20 -28.04
N ARG A 36 30.25 9.78 -27.94
CA ARG A 36 29.89 10.66 -26.81
C ARG A 36 30.05 9.94 -25.47
N GLU A 37 29.62 8.69 -25.41
CA GLU A 37 29.70 7.83 -24.23
C GLU A 37 31.16 7.50 -23.91
N GLY A 38 31.99 7.23 -24.92
CA GLY A 38 33.43 7.05 -24.75
C GLY A 38 34.16 8.32 -24.26
N ALA A 39 33.79 9.48 -24.79
CA ALA A 39 34.32 10.77 -24.32
C ALA A 39 33.89 11.05 -22.87
N ASN A 40 32.64 10.71 -22.51
CA ASN A 40 32.16 10.78 -21.13
C ASN A 40 32.95 9.85 -20.21
N MET A 41 33.32 8.63 -20.64
CA MET A 41 34.16 7.75 -19.84
C MET A 41 35.55 8.34 -19.59
N LEU A 42 36.18 8.91 -20.63
CA LEU A 42 37.48 9.56 -20.50
C LEU A 42 37.47 10.79 -19.58
N SER A 43 36.33 11.45 -19.41
CA SER A 43 36.21 12.60 -18.50
C SER A 43 36.63 12.28 -17.06
N THR A 44 36.62 11.00 -16.66
CA THR A 44 37.07 10.54 -15.33
C THR A 44 38.59 10.47 -15.17
N VAL A 45 39.35 10.41 -16.27
CA VAL A 45 40.82 10.27 -16.28
C VAL A 45 41.51 11.58 -16.69
N LEU A 46 40.82 12.44 -17.43
CA LEU A 46 41.35 13.72 -17.90
C LEU A 46 41.32 14.78 -16.80
N HIS A 47 42.35 15.64 -16.76
CA HIS A 47 42.54 16.69 -15.74
C HIS A 47 42.10 18.09 -16.17
N THR A 48 41.25 18.22 -17.20
CA THR A 48 40.74 19.53 -17.63
C THR A 48 39.49 19.92 -16.84
N ASP A 49 39.25 21.22 -16.65
CA ASP A 49 38.08 21.72 -15.91
C ASP A 49 36.76 21.18 -16.49
N ILE A 50 36.66 21.15 -17.82
CA ILE A 50 35.48 20.61 -18.54
C ILE A 50 35.28 19.11 -18.27
N ALA A 51 36.38 18.33 -18.24
CA ALA A 51 36.31 16.90 -17.96
C ALA A 51 35.90 16.62 -16.51
N ILE A 52 36.48 17.34 -15.56
CA ILE A 52 36.15 17.24 -14.14
C ILE A 52 34.67 17.58 -13.92
N GLU A 53 34.17 18.69 -14.49
CA GLU A 53 32.76 19.08 -14.37
C GLU A 53 31.82 18.02 -14.94
N ARG A 54 32.10 17.52 -16.15
CA ARG A 54 31.35 16.42 -16.78
C ARG A 54 31.30 15.18 -15.89
N SER A 55 32.44 14.77 -15.35
CA SER A 55 32.52 13.57 -14.50
C SER A 55 31.64 13.69 -13.25
N ILE A 56 31.64 14.87 -12.59
CA ILE A 56 30.80 15.15 -11.42
C ILE A 56 29.31 15.11 -11.79
N GLN A 57 28.93 15.73 -12.91
CA GLN A 57 27.54 15.72 -13.37
C GLN A 57 27.04 14.29 -13.65
N ILE A 58 27.87 13.47 -14.30
CA ILE A 58 27.57 12.06 -14.58
C ILE A 58 27.37 11.30 -13.27
N ILE A 59 28.32 11.40 -12.32
CA ILE A 59 28.23 10.69 -11.03
C ILE A 59 26.97 11.12 -10.25
N ARG A 60 26.65 12.41 -10.22
CA ARG A 60 25.44 12.91 -9.54
C ARG A 60 24.17 12.38 -10.20
N ALA A 61 24.09 12.40 -11.53
CA ALA A 61 22.94 11.85 -12.25
C ALA A 61 22.76 10.36 -11.95
N PHE A 62 23.85 9.58 -11.95
CA PHE A 62 23.80 8.15 -11.58
C PHE A 62 23.37 7.94 -10.14
N SER A 63 23.90 8.70 -9.19
CA SER A 63 23.52 8.59 -7.77
C SER A 63 22.04 8.90 -7.54
N GLU A 64 21.48 9.92 -8.23
CA GLU A 64 20.05 10.22 -8.15
C GLU A 64 19.20 9.12 -8.80
N MET A 65 19.62 8.58 -9.95
CA MET A 65 18.94 7.45 -10.59
C MET A 65 18.92 6.21 -9.70
N GLU A 66 20.05 5.92 -9.05
CA GLU A 66 20.15 4.83 -8.07
C GLU A 66 19.24 5.09 -6.87
N ARG A 67 19.24 6.29 -6.29
CA ARG A 67 18.35 6.63 -5.17
C ARG A 67 16.89 6.40 -5.53
N LEU A 68 16.46 6.79 -6.73
CA LEU A 68 15.09 6.59 -7.20
C LEU A 68 14.77 5.11 -7.40
N LYS A 69 15.67 4.34 -8.02
CA LYS A 69 15.50 2.91 -8.26
C LYS A 69 15.45 2.10 -6.96
N TYR A 70 16.41 2.34 -6.06
CA TYR A 70 16.48 1.68 -4.76
C TYR A 70 15.30 2.10 -3.87
N GLY A 71 14.88 3.37 -3.93
CA GLY A 71 13.68 3.83 -3.24
C GLY A 71 12.41 3.10 -3.70
N LEU A 72 12.22 2.87 -5.00
CA LEU A 72 11.03 2.17 -5.49
C LEU A 72 11.01 0.68 -5.09
N ILE A 73 12.15 -0.01 -5.19
CA ILE A 73 12.27 -1.42 -4.78
C ILE A 73 12.03 -1.55 -3.27
N GLU A 74 12.64 -0.68 -2.47
CA GLU A 74 12.45 -0.66 -1.02
C GLU A 74 11.00 -0.38 -0.64
N ILE A 75 10.35 0.59 -1.29
CA ILE A 75 8.92 0.89 -1.09
C ILE A 75 8.06 -0.34 -1.41
N ALA A 76 8.35 -1.06 -2.50
CA ALA A 76 7.61 -2.27 -2.88
C ALA A 76 7.79 -3.40 -1.85
N ASP A 77 9.02 -3.66 -1.41
CA ASP A 77 9.33 -4.68 -0.41
C ASP A 77 8.68 -4.36 0.95
N GLN A 78 8.78 -3.11 1.39
CA GLN A 78 8.12 -2.66 2.62
C GLN A 78 6.61 -2.72 2.51
N PHE A 79 6.04 -2.40 1.34
CA PHE A 79 4.61 -2.51 1.11
C PHE A 79 4.12 -3.95 1.23
N ASP A 80 4.83 -4.90 0.63
CA ASP A 80 4.43 -6.30 0.70
C ASP A 80 4.54 -6.85 2.14
N ALA A 81 5.58 -6.44 2.88
CA ALA A 81 5.71 -6.76 4.31
C ALA A 81 4.57 -6.16 5.15
N CYS A 82 4.25 -4.88 4.96
CA CYS A 82 3.16 -4.20 5.67
C CYS A 82 1.79 -4.81 5.33
N LYS A 83 1.57 -5.21 4.07
CA LYS A 83 0.36 -5.89 3.62
C LYS A 83 0.19 -7.24 4.30
N ARG A 84 1.25 -8.05 4.37
CA ARG A 84 1.22 -9.32 5.12
C ARG A 84 0.92 -9.12 6.60
N MET A 85 1.52 -8.11 7.24
CA MET A 85 1.22 -7.76 8.64
C MET A 85 -0.25 -7.37 8.84
N ALA A 86 -0.82 -6.59 7.91
CA ALA A 86 -2.22 -6.20 7.93
C ALA A 86 -3.15 -7.42 7.76
N GLU A 87 -2.83 -8.33 6.84
CA GLU A 87 -3.57 -9.57 6.61
C GLU A 87 -3.55 -10.50 7.83
N ILE A 88 -2.38 -10.68 8.45
CA ILE A 88 -2.23 -11.44 9.71
C ILE A 88 -3.04 -10.82 10.84
N SER A 89 -3.19 -9.49 10.84
CA SER A 89 -4.00 -8.76 11.82
C SER A 89 -5.51 -8.85 11.54
N GLY A 90 -5.94 -9.59 10.52
CA GLY A 90 -7.34 -9.84 10.18
C GLY A 90 -7.94 -8.84 9.19
N LEU A 91 -7.16 -7.90 8.65
CA LEU A 91 -7.62 -7.00 7.59
C LEU A 91 -7.70 -7.76 6.26
N LYS A 92 -8.75 -7.52 5.47
CA LYS A 92 -8.98 -8.21 4.19
C LYS A 92 -9.14 -7.24 3.03
N GLY A 93 -8.68 -7.67 1.85
CA GLY A 93 -8.83 -6.93 0.60
C GLY A 93 -8.30 -5.50 0.69
N ASN A 94 -9.12 -4.53 0.29
CA ASN A 94 -8.75 -3.11 0.23
C ASN A 94 -8.34 -2.54 1.60
N GLN A 95 -8.85 -3.08 2.71
CA GLN A 95 -8.45 -2.61 4.05
C GLN A 95 -6.98 -2.93 4.35
N ALA A 96 -6.50 -4.11 3.94
CA ALA A 96 -5.10 -4.49 4.11
C ALA A 96 -4.18 -3.64 3.22
N ILE A 97 -4.60 -3.40 1.97
CA ILE A 97 -3.87 -2.58 0.99
C ILE A 97 -3.73 -1.12 1.47
N LEU A 98 -4.83 -0.49 1.89
CA LEU A 98 -4.82 0.91 2.36
C LEU A 98 -4.00 1.07 3.65
N THR A 99 -4.12 0.10 4.57
CA THR A 99 -3.32 0.09 5.80
C THR A 99 -1.84 -0.05 5.48
N ALA A 100 -1.48 -0.95 4.57
CA ALA A 100 -0.10 -1.14 4.12
C ALA A 100 0.47 0.12 3.48
N SER A 101 -0.26 0.76 2.56
CA SER A 101 0.21 2.00 1.91
C SER A 101 0.37 3.13 2.93
N THR A 102 -0.55 3.26 3.88
CA THR A 102 -0.44 4.25 4.96
C THR A 102 0.79 4.01 5.84
N LEU A 103 1.09 2.74 6.16
CA LEU A 103 2.26 2.38 6.96
C LEU A 103 3.56 2.67 6.21
N VAL A 104 3.64 2.29 4.93
CA VAL A 104 4.81 2.59 4.09
C VAL A 104 5.03 4.10 3.98
N LYS A 105 3.97 4.89 3.77
CA LYS A 105 4.06 6.36 3.77
C LYS A 105 4.64 6.91 5.06
N LYS A 106 4.31 6.32 6.21
CA LYS A 106 4.88 6.70 7.51
C LYS A 106 6.34 6.30 7.67
N LEU A 107 6.77 5.20 7.05
CA LEU A 107 8.14 4.69 7.15
C LEU A 107 9.09 5.39 6.17
N THR A 108 8.65 5.64 4.93
CA THR A 108 9.50 6.12 3.84
C THR A 108 9.19 7.55 3.41
N GLY A 109 8.04 8.09 3.79
CA GLY A 109 7.52 9.37 3.29
C GLY A 109 6.78 9.27 1.95
N TYR A 110 6.82 8.11 1.28
CA TYR A 110 6.22 7.90 -0.04
C TYR A 110 5.01 6.97 0.02
N ASP A 111 3.95 7.32 -0.71
CA ASP A 111 2.74 6.51 -0.78
C ASP A 111 2.75 5.61 -2.03
N PRO A 112 2.82 4.28 -1.88
CA PRO A 112 2.83 3.34 -3.01
C PRO A 112 1.63 3.51 -3.94
N LEU A 113 0.45 3.82 -3.40
CA LEU A 113 -0.76 3.96 -4.20
C LEU A 113 -0.77 5.27 -5.00
N GLU A 114 -0.18 6.34 -4.46
CA GLU A 114 0.03 7.59 -5.21
C GLU A 114 1.04 7.38 -6.34
N ILE A 115 2.13 6.65 -6.10
CA ILE A 115 3.14 6.31 -7.13
C ILE A 115 2.49 5.54 -8.28
N LEU A 116 1.57 4.62 -7.99
CA LEU A 116 0.86 3.82 -8.98
C LEU A 116 -0.32 4.54 -9.65
N GLY A 117 -0.64 5.78 -9.24
CA GLY A 117 -1.79 6.53 -9.74
C GLY A 117 -3.16 5.96 -9.32
N GLN A 118 -3.19 5.05 -8.35
CA GLN A 118 -4.40 4.36 -7.88
C GLN A 118 -4.96 5.03 -6.62
N LYS A 119 -5.65 6.16 -6.78
CA LYS A 119 -6.22 6.92 -5.65
C LYS A 119 -7.46 6.29 -5.01
N GLN A 120 -8.14 5.36 -5.70
CA GLN A 120 -9.34 4.70 -5.20
C GLN A 120 -9.34 3.23 -5.63
N LEU A 121 -9.58 2.33 -4.68
CA LEU A 121 -9.73 0.91 -4.93
C LEU A 121 -11.22 0.58 -5.02
N THR A 122 -11.66 0.00 -6.13
CA THR A 122 -13.03 -0.49 -6.28
C THR A 122 -13.31 -1.57 -5.23
N SER A 123 -14.33 -1.39 -4.39
CA SER A 123 -14.73 -2.39 -3.38
C SER A 123 -16.15 -2.89 -3.63
N VAL A 124 -16.37 -4.19 -3.41
CA VAL A 124 -17.72 -4.73 -3.18
C VAL A 124 -18.29 -4.02 -1.93
N PRO A 125 -19.56 -3.58 -1.90
CA PRO A 125 -20.16 -2.97 -0.71
C PRO A 125 -19.95 -3.88 0.50
N GLN A 126 -19.24 -3.40 1.53
CA GLN A 126 -19.10 -4.14 2.78
C GLN A 126 -20.45 -4.15 3.50
N GLU A 127 -20.89 -5.33 3.94
CA GLU A 127 -22.06 -5.44 4.81
C GLU A 127 -21.81 -4.62 6.09
N LEU A 128 -22.71 -3.68 6.40
CA LEU A 128 -22.58 -2.80 7.56
C LEU A 128 -22.75 -3.61 8.85
N HIS A 129 -21.72 -3.59 9.70
CA HIS A 129 -21.76 -4.19 11.03
C HIS A 129 -22.17 -3.12 12.05
N LEU A 130 -23.36 -3.26 12.62
CA LEU A 130 -23.96 -2.33 13.56
C LEU A 130 -23.85 -2.84 14.99
N SER A 131 -23.50 -1.96 15.92
CA SER A 131 -23.62 -2.26 17.35
C SER A 131 -25.07 -2.08 17.81
N PRO A 132 -25.48 -2.64 18.96
CA PRO A 132 -26.81 -2.36 19.54
C PRO A 132 -27.09 -0.87 19.75
N THR A 133 -26.05 -0.04 19.92
CA THR A 133 -26.18 1.42 20.00
C THR A 133 -26.48 2.04 18.63
N ASP A 134 -25.83 1.55 17.57
CA ASP A 134 -26.07 2.04 16.20
C ASP A 134 -27.45 1.64 15.70
N ILE A 135 -27.87 0.40 15.97
CA ILE A 135 -29.25 -0.05 15.74
C ILE A 135 -30.23 0.83 16.51
N GLY A 136 -29.91 1.17 17.76
CA GLY A 136 -30.75 2.05 18.58
C GLY A 136 -30.93 3.44 17.98
N LYS A 137 -29.87 4.02 17.40
CA LYS A 137 -29.98 5.28 16.66
C LYS A 137 -30.86 5.16 15.41
N ILE A 138 -30.73 4.06 14.66
CA ILE A 138 -31.51 3.82 13.44
C ILE A 138 -33.01 3.60 13.74
N LEU A 139 -33.32 2.97 14.88
CA LEU A 139 -34.67 2.67 15.33
C LEU A 139 -35.22 3.69 16.32
N GLU A 140 -34.46 4.75 16.63
CA GLU A 140 -34.79 5.78 17.65
C GLU A 140 -35.16 5.19 19.03
N ILE A 141 -34.50 4.10 19.42
CA ILE A 141 -34.72 3.41 20.69
C ILE A 141 -33.41 3.23 21.47
N SER A 142 -33.53 3.03 22.79
CA SER A 142 -32.36 2.79 23.63
C SER A 142 -31.69 1.45 23.27
N SER A 143 -30.37 1.38 23.43
CA SER A 143 -29.61 0.14 23.22
C SER A 143 -30.07 -1.00 24.14
N GLN A 144 -30.65 -0.69 25.30
CA GLN A 144 -31.30 -1.67 26.18
C GLN A 144 -32.56 -2.26 25.53
N LYS A 145 -33.41 -1.41 24.94
CA LYS A 145 -34.63 -1.83 24.24
C LYS A 145 -34.29 -2.65 22.98
N VAL A 146 -33.25 -2.26 22.23
CA VAL A 146 -32.72 -3.05 21.10
C VAL A 146 -32.33 -4.44 21.55
N ASN A 147 -31.54 -4.56 22.63
CA ASN A 147 -31.12 -5.85 23.13
C ASN A 147 -32.30 -6.73 23.58
N LYS A 148 -33.34 -6.11 24.14
CA LYS A 148 -34.58 -6.81 24.50
C LYS A 148 -35.30 -7.33 23.25
N GLN A 149 -35.46 -6.50 22.21
CA GLN A 149 -36.10 -6.91 20.96
C GLN A 149 -35.31 -8.02 20.23
N LEU A 150 -33.97 -7.96 20.26
CA LEU A 150 -33.12 -9.02 19.72
C LEU A 150 -33.27 -10.35 20.50
N GLU A 151 -33.49 -10.28 21.81
CA GLU A 151 -33.78 -11.45 22.67
C GLU A 151 -35.17 -12.00 22.40
N GLU A 152 -36.20 -11.14 22.29
CA GLU A 152 -37.58 -11.48 21.91
C GLU A 152 -37.65 -12.12 20.51
N ALA A 153 -36.87 -11.62 19.56
CA ALA A 153 -36.74 -12.17 18.20
C ALA A 153 -35.95 -13.50 18.14
N LYS A 154 -35.49 -14.01 19.29
CA LYS A 154 -34.64 -15.21 19.45
C LYS A 154 -33.33 -15.12 18.66
N LEU A 155 -32.81 -13.92 18.42
CA LEU A 155 -31.54 -13.69 17.74
C LEU A 155 -30.38 -13.72 18.73
N GLN A 156 -30.58 -13.26 19.96
CA GLN A 156 -29.58 -13.36 21.01
C GLN A 156 -30.14 -13.92 22.31
N GLU A 157 -29.26 -14.34 23.18
CA GLU A 157 -29.57 -14.79 24.53
C GLU A 157 -28.62 -14.11 25.52
N SER A 158 -29.14 -13.77 26.69
CA SER A 158 -28.30 -13.25 27.77
C SER A 158 -27.68 -14.37 28.60
N PHE A 159 -26.44 -14.16 29.04
CA PHE A 159 -25.76 -14.98 30.03
C PHE A 159 -25.02 -14.08 31.00
N ARG A 160 -24.63 -14.63 32.16
CA ARG A 160 -23.80 -13.90 33.12
C ARG A 160 -22.36 -14.41 33.05
N ASP A 161 -21.40 -13.50 32.96
CA ASP A 161 -19.99 -13.86 33.00
C ASP A 161 -19.54 -14.24 34.42
N ALA A 162 -18.27 -14.64 34.57
CA ALA A 162 -17.68 -15.01 35.86
C ALA A 162 -17.65 -13.85 36.91
N LYS A 163 -17.95 -12.62 36.50
CA LYS A 163 -18.06 -11.42 37.35
C LYS A 163 -19.51 -10.98 37.55
N ASP A 164 -20.46 -11.89 37.29
CA ASP A 164 -21.91 -11.63 37.36
C ASP A 164 -22.41 -10.53 36.42
N LYS A 165 -21.63 -10.19 35.38
CA LYS A 165 -22.02 -9.17 34.40
C LYS A 165 -22.89 -9.77 33.31
N LYS A 166 -24.02 -9.13 33.00
CA LYS A 166 -24.90 -9.51 31.88
C LYS A 166 -24.17 -9.31 30.55
N CYS A 167 -24.00 -10.39 29.81
CA CYS A 167 -23.36 -10.49 28.51
C CYS A 167 -24.33 -11.11 27.49
N TRP A 168 -24.06 -10.90 26.21
CA TRP A 168 -24.93 -11.32 25.11
C TRP A 168 -24.17 -12.27 24.20
N LYS A 169 -24.82 -13.39 23.82
CA LYS A 169 -24.31 -14.32 22.80
C LYS A 169 -25.38 -14.55 21.73
N PRO A 170 -24.99 -14.70 20.45
CA PRO A 170 -25.93 -14.98 19.38
C PRO A 170 -26.46 -16.42 19.48
N THR A 171 -27.74 -16.61 19.23
CA THR A 171 -28.36 -17.95 19.10
C THR A 171 -27.99 -18.58 17.76
N ALA A 172 -28.40 -19.83 17.51
CA ALA A 172 -28.22 -20.46 16.19
C ALA A 172 -28.81 -19.62 15.04
N LYS A 173 -29.97 -18.99 15.27
CA LYS A 173 -30.61 -18.07 14.31
C LYS A 173 -29.86 -16.74 14.22
N GLY A 174 -29.37 -16.22 15.34
CA GLY A 174 -28.59 -14.98 15.37
C GLY A 174 -27.23 -15.06 14.70
N LYS A 175 -26.57 -16.22 14.72
CA LYS A 175 -25.26 -16.43 14.09
C LYS A 175 -25.23 -16.05 12.61
N ALA A 176 -26.32 -16.31 11.88
CA ALA A 176 -26.44 -15.94 10.47
C ALA A 176 -26.43 -14.42 10.22
N PHE A 177 -26.70 -13.63 11.25
CA PHE A 177 -26.84 -12.18 11.15
C PHE A 177 -25.88 -11.42 12.08
N SER A 178 -24.90 -12.12 12.66
CA SER A 178 -24.03 -11.55 13.67
C SER A 178 -22.56 -11.80 13.36
N VAL A 179 -21.72 -10.85 13.72
CA VAL A 179 -20.26 -10.95 13.61
C VAL A 179 -19.63 -10.60 14.94
N LEU A 180 -18.76 -11.46 15.46
CA LEU A 180 -17.94 -11.17 16.63
C LEU A 180 -16.67 -10.44 16.18
N LYS A 181 -16.42 -9.25 16.74
CA LYS A 181 -15.16 -8.51 16.54
C LYS A 181 -14.34 -8.51 17.82
N ASP A 182 -13.07 -8.86 17.71
CA ASP A 182 -12.14 -8.72 18.83
C ASP A 182 -11.75 -7.25 19.02
N THR A 183 -11.72 -6.79 20.26
CA THR A 183 -11.34 -5.42 20.61
C THR A 183 -9.96 -5.40 21.26
N ASN A 184 -9.25 -4.28 21.10
CA ASN A 184 -7.94 -4.07 21.74
C ASN A 184 -8.01 -3.96 23.28
N LYS A 185 -9.20 -4.02 23.88
CA LYS A 185 -9.35 -4.06 25.34
C LYS A 185 -8.98 -5.45 25.82
N LYS A 186 -7.88 -5.56 26.59
CA LYS A 186 -7.42 -6.81 27.20
C LYS A 186 -8.15 -7.06 28.52
N HIS A 187 -8.64 -8.28 28.73
CA HIS A 187 -9.05 -8.71 30.07
C HIS A 187 -7.81 -8.89 30.98
N LYS A 188 -8.01 -8.95 32.30
CA LYS A 188 -6.92 -9.26 33.27
C LYS A 188 -6.19 -10.58 32.93
N ASP A 189 -6.88 -11.49 32.22
CA ASP A 189 -6.39 -12.78 31.70
C ASP A 189 -5.75 -12.74 30.30
N ARG A 190 -5.36 -11.56 29.81
CA ARG A 190 -4.70 -11.36 28.50
C ARG A 190 -5.51 -11.75 27.25
N ARG A 191 -6.75 -12.21 27.37
CA ARG A 191 -7.65 -12.48 26.23
C ARG A 191 -8.25 -11.17 25.68
N PRO A 192 -8.41 -11.05 24.34
CA PRO A 192 -9.13 -9.92 23.73
C PRO A 192 -10.60 -9.92 24.16
N VAL A 193 -11.18 -8.75 24.41
CA VAL A 193 -12.62 -8.63 24.66
C VAL A 193 -13.35 -8.71 23.32
N GLN A 194 -14.27 -9.68 23.18
CA GLN A 194 -15.09 -9.84 21.99
C GLN A 194 -16.35 -8.97 22.06
N GLN A 195 -16.70 -8.33 20.95
CA GLN A 195 -17.89 -7.51 20.80
C GLN A 195 -18.82 -8.11 19.74
N LEU A 196 -20.07 -8.34 20.12
CA LEU A 196 -21.13 -8.80 19.22
C LEU A 196 -21.65 -7.64 18.38
N MET A 197 -21.55 -7.78 17.06
CA MET A 197 -22.07 -6.86 16.06
C MET A 197 -23.13 -7.57 15.20
N TRP A 198 -24.02 -6.80 14.59
CA TRP A 198 -25.14 -7.29 13.79
C TRP A 198 -25.06 -6.76 12.36
N LEU A 199 -25.52 -7.54 11.38
CA LEU A 199 -25.65 -7.09 10.00
C LEU A 199 -26.85 -6.14 9.85
N GLU A 200 -26.81 -5.23 8.87
CA GLU A 200 -27.88 -4.24 8.63
C GLU A 200 -29.26 -4.88 8.41
N ASN A 201 -29.32 -6.05 7.78
CA ASN A 201 -30.56 -6.79 7.54
C ASN A 201 -31.32 -7.15 8.83
N VAL A 202 -30.67 -7.17 9.99
CA VAL A 202 -31.30 -7.36 11.30
C VAL A 202 -32.29 -6.25 11.61
N VAL A 203 -32.02 -5.02 11.17
CA VAL A 203 -32.92 -3.88 11.37
C VAL A 203 -34.27 -4.14 10.68
N ALA A 204 -34.26 -4.75 9.48
CA ALA A 204 -35.48 -5.11 8.78
C ALA A 204 -36.27 -6.21 9.52
N ILE A 205 -35.56 -7.18 10.12
CA ILE A 205 -36.18 -8.24 10.94
C ILE A 205 -36.86 -7.64 12.18
N LEU A 206 -36.20 -6.69 12.84
CA LEU A 206 -36.74 -6.02 14.03
C LEU A 206 -37.97 -5.15 13.70
N LYS A 207 -37.93 -4.39 12.60
CA LYS A 207 -39.09 -3.61 12.11
C LYS A 207 -40.27 -4.49 11.70
N GLY A 208 -39.99 -5.65 11.11
CA GLY A 208 -41.03 -6.62 10.75
C GLY A 208 -41.75 -7.23 11.96
N CYS A 209 -41.10 -7.28 13.12
CA CYS A 209 -41.66 -7.83 14.36
C CYS A 209 -42.66 -6.86 15.02
N GLU A 210 -42.52 -5.53 14.85
CA GLU A 210 -43.45 -4.54 15.41
C GLU A 210 -44.86 -4.66 14.80
N LYS A 211 -44.98 -5.11 13.54
CA LYS A 211 -46.29 -5.26 12.88
C LYS A 211 -47.13 -6.44 13.36
N GLN A 212 -46.60 -7.33 14.21
CA GLN A 212 -47.35 -8.47 14.75
C GLN A 212 -47.98 -8.21 16.12
N THR A 213 -47.70 -7.08 16.77
CA THR A 213 -48.19 -6.80 18.13
C THR A 213 -49.41 -5.88 18.19
N GLU A 214 -49.93 -5.39 17.06
CA GLU A 214 -51.07 -4.45 17.01
C GLU A 214 -52.45 -5.06 16.70
N PHE A 215 -52.58 -6.39 16.60
CA PHE A 215 -53.90 -7.03 16.45
C PHE A 215 -54.14 -8.07 17.52
N THR A 216 -54.67 -7.62 18.65
CA THR A 216 -55.47 -8.46 19.54
C THR A 216 -56.57 -7.56 20.14
N PHE A 217 -57.76 -7.63 19.55
CA PHE A 217 -59.02 -7.20 20.18
C PHE A 217 -59.65 -8.40 20.87
#